data_AF-B5VJI6-F1
#
_entry.id   AF-B5VJI6-F1
#
_cell.length_a   1.000
_cell.length_b   1.000
_cell.length_c   1.000
_cell.angle_alpha   90.00
_cell.angle_beta   90.00
_cell.angle_gamma   90.00
#
_symmetry.space_group_name_H-M   'P 1'
#
loop_
_entity.id
_entity.type
_entity.pdbx_description
1 polymer ?
#
loop_
_entity_poly.entity_id
_entity_poly.type
_entity_poly.pdbx_seq_one_letter_code
_entity_poly.pdbx_strand_id
1 'polypeptide(L)'
;MGRRSRAAMLPTNIILLQNLVKRDPESYQEEFLQQYAHYESLRDIFMLNGLAGGDSAAATNGLDVGNGSSTMAGTNGTTMSTSTSQLIELVGFVSQVCSCFPRETANFPSELKQLLLEHHKSLPFELKEKILSCLTMLRNKDVITAEELIQSLFPLLVAYSSHGNSLGVNSHAKELRKIIYTNLISLLKSCNTNGKNQKLNKSTQAVCFNLLDQPDSQGIWATKLTRELWRRGIWDDSRTVEIMTQAALHQDVKIVMSGVMFFLDADRER
;
A
#
# COMPACT_ATOMS: atom_id res chain seq x y z
N MET A 1 -42.74 15.97 6.94
CA MET A 1 -41.43 16.64 7.09
C MET A 1 -40.23 15.70 7.32
N GLY A 2 -40.34 14.36 7.24
CA GLY A 2 -39.24 13.44 7.62
C GLY A 2 -38.23 13.04 6.52
N ARG A 3 -38.54 13.22 5.22
CA ARG A 3 -37.64 12.77 4.13
C ARG A 3 -36.43 13.68 3.90
N ARG A 4 -36.60 15.01 4.03
CA ARG A 4 -35.50 15.99 3.83
C ARG A 4 -34.42 15.91 4.92
N SER A 5 -34.81 15.65 6.17
CA SER A 5 -33.84 15.51 7.27
C SER A 5 -33.04 14.20 7.20
N ARG A 6 -33.63 13.10 6.70
CA ARG A 6 -32.88 11.87 6.42
C ARG A 6 -31.90 12.07 5.27
N ALA A 7 -32.33 12.66 4.14
CA ALA A 7 -31.45 12.94 3.01
C ALA A 7 -30.23 13.80 3.39
N ALA A 8 -30.40 14.79 4.26
CA ALA A 8 -29.28 15.62 4.73
C ALA A 8 -28.30 14.90 5.68
N MET A 9 -28.74 13.84 6.38
CA MET A 9 -27.91 13.07 7.31
C MET A 9 -27.20 11.88 6.68
N LEU A 10 -27.62 11.45 5.48
CA LEU A 10 -27.04 10.30 4.78
C LEU A 10 -25.58 10.54 4.34
N PRO A 11 -25.22 11.71 3.77
CA PRO A 11 -23.82 12.03 3.45
C PRO A 11 -22.90 12.03 4.67
N THR A 12 -23.42 12.36 5.86
CA THR A 12 -22.63 12.44 7.10
C THR A 12 -22.42 11.07 7.75
N ASN A 13 -23.31 10.10 7.48
CA ASN A 13 -23.19 8.74 8.02
C ASN A 13 -22.71 7.76 6.95
N ILE A 14 -21.39 7.74 6.75
CA ILE A 14 -20.70 6.94 5.73
C ILE A 14 -21.06 5.45 5.80
N ILE A 15 -21.18 4.88 7.01
CA ILE A 15 -21.48 3.45 7.17
C ILE A 15 -22.92 3.13 6.75
N LEU A 16 -23.88 3.99 7.12
CA LEU A 16 -25.27 3.82 6.70
C LEU A 16 -25.38 3.96 5.18
N LEU A 17 -24.77 5.00 4.61
CA LEU A 17 -24.76 5.23 3.17
C LEU A 17 -24.14 4.04 2.43
N GLN A 18 -23.04 3.48 2.92
CA GLN A 18 -22.40 2.31 2.34
C GLN A 18 -23.36 1.12 2.21
N ASN A 19 -24.13 0.85 3.26
CA ASN A 19 -25.08 -0.27 3.26
C ASN A 19 -26.27 -0.02 2.32
N LEU A 20 -26.72 1.23 2.23
CA LEU A 20 -27.80 1.63 1.35
C LEU A 20 -27.39 1.56 -0.13
N VAL A 21 -26.23 2.12 -0.47
CA VAL A 21 -25.63 2.05 -1.82
C VAL A 21 -25.46 0.60 -2.27
N LYS A 22 -24.96 -0.29 -1.40
CA LYS A 22 -24.82 -1.71 -1.75
C LYS A 22 -26.15 -2.42 -2.03
N ARG A 23 -27.24 -1.96 -1.43
CA ARG A 23 -28.55 -2.59 -1.56
C ARG A 23 -29.30 -2.07 -2.79
N ASP A 24 -29.18 -0.78 -3.07
CA ASP A 24 -29.89 -0.10 -4.15
C ASP A 24 -29.02 1.04 -4.71
N PRO A 25 -28.05 0.75 -5.59
CA PRO A 25 -27.09 1.75 -6.08
C PRO A 25 -27.75 2.96 -6.78
N GLU A 26 -28.77 2.73 -7.61
CA GLU A 26 -29.39 3.77 -8.42
C GLU A 26 -30.05 4.85 -7.56
N SER A 27 -30.73 4.46 -6.48
CA SER A 27 -31.42 5.38 -5.58
C SER A 27 -30.48 6.27 -4.74
N TYR A 28 -29.21 5.89 -4.61
CA TYR A 28 -28.21 6.61 -3.79
C TYR A 28 -27.02 7.12 -4.61
N GLN A 29 -27.18 7.24 -5.93
CA GLN A 29 -26.13 7.68 -6.84
C GLN A 29 -25.68 9.11 -6.54
N GLU A 30 -26.60 10.03 -6.24
CA GLU A 30 -26.27 11.43 -5.95
C GLU A 30 -25.44 11.56 -4.66
N GLU A 31 -25.84 10.88 -3.58
CA GLU A 31 -25.09 10.90 -2.32
C GLU A 31 -23.72 10.24 -2.49
N PHE A 32 -23.62 9.17 -3.28
CA PHE A 32 -22.35 8.56 -3.63
C PHE A 32 -21.45 9.56 -4.37
N LEU A 33 -21.95 10.22 -5.43
CA LEU A 33 -21.19 11.20 -6.20
C LEU A 33 -20.74 12.37 -5.32
N GLN A 34 -21.57 12.81 -4.37
CA GLN A 34 -21.18 13.82 -3.40
C GLN A 34 -20.00 13.38 -2.53
N GLN A 35 -20.01 12.14 -2.03
CA GLN A 35 -18.88 11.59 -1.26
C GLN A 35 -17.64 11.36 -2.13
N TYR A 36 -17.82 10.97 -3.38
CA TYR A 36 -16.72 10.76 -4.31
C TYR A 36 -16.03 12.09 -4.66
N ALA A 37 -16.79 13.15 -4.95
CA ALA A 37 -16.25 14.49 -5.15
C ALA A 37 -15.56 15.04 -3.88
N HIS A 38 -16.07 14.69 -2.69
CA HIS A 38 -15.42 15.03 -1.43
C HIS A 38 -14.06 14.31 -1.29
N TYR A 39 -14.00 13.04 -1.65
CA TYR A 39 -12.75 12.26 -1.71
C TYR A 39 -11.74 12.91 -2.65
N GLU A 40 -12.14 13.23 -3.88
CA GLU A 40 -11.27 13.86 -4.88
C GLU A 40 -10.71 15.19 -4.35
N SER A 41 -11.58 16.02 -3.77
CA SER A 41 -11.17 17.30 -3.19
C SER A 41 -10.16 17.14 -2.05
N LEU A 42 -10.39 16.22 -1.11
CA LEU A 42 -9.46 15.98 0.00
C LEU A 42 -8.14 15.36 -0.46
N ARG A 43 -8.18 14.45 -1.44
CA ARG A 43 -6.99 13.89 -2.07
C ARG A 43 -6.16 15.02 -2.69
N ASP A 44 -6.78 15.89 -3.49
CA ASP A 44 -6.06 16.96 -4.19
C ASP A 44 -5.46 17.98 -3.23
N ILE A 45 -6.19 18.36 -2.17
CA ILE A 45 -5.67 19.19 -1.08
C ILE A 45 -4.46 18.51 -0.41
N PHE A 46 -4.55 17.21 -0.15
CA PHE A 46 -3.45 16.47 0.48
C PHE A 46 -2.21 16.42 -0.42
N MET A 47 -2.40 16.21 -1.73
CA MET A 47 -1.31 16.20 -2.72
C MET A 47 -0.63 17.58 -2.80
N LEU A 48 -1.42 18.65 -2.78
CA LEU A 48 -0.93 20.03 -2.84
C LEU A 48 -0.18 20.44 -1.55
N ASN A 49 -0.71 20.05 -0.39
CA ASN A 49 -0.06 20.31 0.90
C ASN A 49 1.20 19.45 1.13
N GLY A 50 1.19 18.20 0.62
CA GLY A 50 2.34 17.31 0.67
C GLY A 50 3.54 17.81 -0.13
N LEU A 51 3.30 18.63 -1.17
CA LEU A 51 4.33 19.34 -1.93
C LEU A 51 4.86 20.58 -1.19
N ALA A 52 4.01 21.30 -0.46
CA ALA A 52 4.41 22.51 0.27
C ALA A 52 5.19 22.22 1.58
N GLY A 53 4.98 21.05 2.20
CA GLY A 53 5.64 20.66 3.46
C GLY A 53 7.04 20.05 3.33
N GLY A 54 7.51 19.78 2.10
CA GLY A 54 8.78 19.09 1.83
C GLY A 54 10.04 19.91 2.10
N ASP A 55 9.94 21.24 2.11
CA ASP A 55 11.12 22.13 2.19
C ASP A 55 11.37 22.73 3.59
N SER A 56 10.52 22.45 4.59
CA SER A 56 10.61 23.08 5.92
C SER A 56 11.28 22.24 7.02
N ALA A 57 11.71 21.00 6.72
CA ALA A 57 12.28 20.10 7.74
C ALA A 57 13.83 20.11 7.82
N ALA A 58 14.51 20.92 7.01
CA ALA A 58 15.97 20.87 6.87
C ALA A 58 16.78 22.00 7.55
N ALA A 59 16.17 22.84 8.40
CA ALA A 59 16.92 23.91 9.06
C ALA A 59 16.39 24.29 10.44
N THR A 60 16.79 23.55 11.48
CA THR A 60 16.94 24.10 12.84
C THR A 60 18.03 23.34 13.62
N ASN A 61 19.29 23.71 13.37
CA ASN A 61 20.38 23.52 14.34
C ASN A 61 21.06 24.88 14.51
N GLY A 62 20.65 25.61 15.55
CA GLY A 62 21.22 26.89 15.94
C GLY A 62 20.69 27.27 17.31
N LEU A 63 21.58 27.27 18.31
CA LEU A 63 21.29 27.56 19.70
C LEU A 63 20.73 28.98 19.86
N ASP A 64 19.66 29.15 20.65
CA ASP A 64 19.39 30.41 21.33
C ASP A 64 18.68 30.17 22.68
N VAL A 65 19.29 30.71 23.74
CA VAL A 65 18.76 30.74 25.10
C VAL A 65 18.23 32.16 25.30
N GLY A 66 16.91 32.34 25.22
CA GLY A 66 16.29 33.66 25.35
C GLY A 66 14.84 33.58 25.80
N ASN A 67 14.58 34.08 27.00
CA ASN A 67 13.30 34.19 27.69
C ASN A 67 12.32 35.16 26.97
N GLY A 68 11.05 34.80 26.78
CA GLY A 68 10.04 35.72 26.26
C GLY A 68 8.67 35.12 25.90
N SER A 69 7.66 35.44 26.72
CA SER A 69 6.21 35.38 26.54
C SER A 69 5.62 35.22 25.11
N SER A 70 4.67 34.26 25.01
CA SER A 70 3.39 34.27 24.26
C SER A 70 3.38 34.58 22.75
N THR A 71 2.97 33.62 21.90
CA THR A 71 2.01 33.81 20.79
C THR A 71 1.72 32.50 20.03
N MET A 72 0.44 32.10 20.04
CA MET A 72 -0.31 31.38 18.99
C MET A 72 0.46 30.38 18.07
N ALA A 73 0.67 29.15 18.55
CA ALA A 73 0.98 28.00 17.70
C ALA A 73 0.05 26.84 18.05
N GLY A 74 -1.09 26.70 17.37
CA GLY A 74 -2.07 25.64 17.72
C GLY A 74 -3.13 25.27 16.69
N THR A 75 -3.33 26.02 15.60
CA THR A 75 -4.51 25.81 14.74
C THR A 75 -4.29 24.82 13.58
N ASN A 76 -3.07 24.68 13.06
CA ASN A 76 -2.81 23.83 11.88
C ASN A 76 -2.74 22.32 12.19
N GLY A 77 -2.38 21.92 13.41
CA GLY A 77 -2.27 20.49 13.77
C GLY A 77 -3.62 19.77 13.87
N THR A 78 -4.65 20.46 14.37
CA THR A 78 -6.00 19.89 14.59
C THR A 78 -6.82 19.80 13.31
N THR A 79 -6.64 20.73 12.37
CA THR A 79 -7.36 20.73 11.09
C THR A 79 -6.84 19.66 10.12
N MET A 80 -5.52 19.44 10.11
CA MET A 80 -4.89 18.42 9.26
C MET A 80 -5.20 17.00 9.74
N SER A 81 -5.24 16.76 11.06
CA SER A 81 -5.60 15.46 11.62
C SER A 81 -7.07 15.09 11.35
N THR A 82 -7.97 16.07 11.41
CA THR A 82 -9.39 15.89 11.05
C THR A 82 -9.55 15.55 9.56
N SER A 83 -8.87 16.28 8.68
CA SER A 83 -8.92 16.05 7.22
C SER A 83 -8.34 14.69 6.82
N THR A 84 -7.30 14.24 7.52
CA THR A 84 -6.70 12.91 7.32
C THR A 84 -7.68 11.81 7.70
N SER A 85 -8.33 11.91 8.86
CA SER A 85 -9.33 10.93 9.29
C SER A 85 -10.50 10.83 8.33
N GLN A 86 -10.98 11.98 7.83
CA GLN A 86 -12.04 12.02 6.81
C GLN A 86 -11.59 11.33 5.51
N LEU A 87 -10.36 11.59 5.05
CA LEU A 87 -9.83 10.93 3.86
C LEU A 87 -9.73 9.40 4.05
N ILE A 88 -9.31 8.93 5.24
CA ILE A 88 -9.27 7.50 5.58
C ILE A 88 -10.66 6.86 5.49
N GLU A 89 -11.68 7.53 6.03
CA GLU A 89 -13.08 7.07 5.99
C GLU A 89 -13.58 6.99 4.55
N LEU A 90 -13.35 8.03 3.75
CA LEU A 90 -13.78 8.10 2.35
C LEU A 90 -13.08 7.06 1.47
N VAL A 91 -11.76 6.88 1.62
CA VAL A 91 -11.02 5.82 0.92
C VAL A 91 -11.63 4.46 1.24
N GLY A 92 -11.98 4.21 2.51
CA GLY A 92 -12.67 2.99 2.92
C GLY A 92 -14.04 2.82 2.28
N PHE A 93 -14.85 3.88 2.30
CA PHE A 93 -16.18 3.91 1.72
C PHE A 93 -16.16 3.63 0.22
N VAL A 94 -15.40 4.41 -0.55
CA VAL A 94 -15.32 4.30 -2.01
C VAL A 94 -14.81 2.92 -2.40
N SER A 95 -13.77 2.39 -1.75
CA SER A 95 -13.27 1.04 -2.00
C SER A 95 -14.34 -0.04 -1.75
N GLN A 96 -15.25 0.22 -0.83
CA GLN A 96 -16.29 -0.72 -0.46
C GLN A 96 -17.48 -0.72 -1.43
N VAL A 97 -17.75 0.40 -2.12
CA VAL A 97 -18.89 0.58 -3.04
C VAL A 97 -18.50 0.74 -4.52
N CYS A 98 -17.21 0.84 -4.86
CA CYS A 98 -16.73 1.04 -6.24
C CYS A 98 -17.31 0.04 -7.26
N SER A 99 -17.53 -1.22 -6.85
CA SER A 99 -18.15 -2.24 -7.71
C SER A 99 -19.60 -1.91 -8.12
N CYS A 100 -20.29 -1.04 -7.37
CA CYS A 100 -21.63 -0.57 -7.68
C CYS A 100 -21.62 0.57 -8.72
N PHE A 101 -20.50 1.30 -8.86
CA PHE A 101 -20.33 2.44 -9.76
C PHE A 101 -19.01 2.35 -10.54
N PRO A 102 -18.84 1.31 -11.39
CA PRO A 102 -17.56 1.02 -12.04
C PRO A 102 -17.14 2.08 -13.06
N ARG A 103 -18.09 2.82 -13.65
CA ARG A 103 -17.81 3.87 -14.63
C ARG A 103 -17.24 5.11 -13.95
N GLU A 104 -17.85 5.51 -12.84
CA GLU A 104 -17.49 6.68 -12.06
C GLU A 104 -16.17 6.46 -11.31
N THR A 105 -15.96 5.25 -10.77
CA THR A 105 -14.77 4.90 -9.99
C THR A 105 -13.64 4.29 -10.80
N ALA A 106 -13.66 4.40 -12.12
CA ALA A 106 -12.66 3.77 -13.00
C ALA A 106 -11.21 4.18 -12.66
N ASN A 107 -11.01 5.45 -12.30
CA ASN A 107 -9.67 5.99 -11.99
C ASN A 107 -9.23 5.73 -10.54
N PHE A 108 -10.18 5.44 -9.64
CA PHE A 108 -9.93 5.34 -8.20
C PHE A 108 -8.80 4.36 -7.83
N PRO A 109 -8.71 3.14 -8.38
CA PRO A 109 -7.61 2.24 -8.04
C PRO A 109 -6.24 2.77 -8.48
N SER A 110 -6.16 3.42 -9.65
CA SER A 110 -4.93 4.03 -10.16
C SER A 110 -4.51 5.22 -9.31
N GLU A 111 -5.46 6.03 -8.85
CA GLU A 111 -5.20 7.16 -7.94
C GLU A 111 -4.68 6.68 -6.58
N LEU A 112 -5.23 5.61 -6.02
CA LEU A 112 -4.72 4.99 -4.79
C LEU A 112 -3.28 4.47 -4.97
N LYS A 113 -3.01 3.81 -6.11
CA LYS A 113 -1.66 3.36 -6.47
C LYS A 113 -0.69 4.54 -6.57
N GLN A 114 -1.08 5.60 -7.26
CA GLN A 114 -0.25 6.80 -7.43
C GLN A 114 0.03 7.48 -6.09
N LEU A 115 -1.01 7.67 -5.26
CA LEU A 115 -0.90 8.28 -3.95
C LEU A 115 0.12 7.53 -3.07
N LEU A 116 0.10 6.19 -3.09
CA LEU A 116 1.12 5.40 -2.42
C LEU A 116 2.50 5.56 -3.09
N LEU A 117 2.64 5.29 -4.38
CA LEU A 117 3.98 5.25 -4.99
C LEU A 117 4.71 6.60 -4.98
N GLU A 118 4.00 7.70 -5.16
CA GLU A 118 4.59 9.04 -5.28
C GLU A 118 4.67 9.78 -3.94
N HIS A 119 3.72 9.56 -3.03
CA HIS A 119 3.58 10.34 -1.79
C HIS A 119 3.74 9.51 -0.51
N HIS A 120 4.22 8.27 -0.57
CA HIS A 120 4.43 7.43 0.61
C HIS A 120 5.35 8.01 1.70
N LYS A 121 6.13 9.06 1.43
CA LYS A 121 6.98 9.71 2.44
C LYS A 121 6.19 10.72 3.30
N SER A 122 5.24 11.43 2.71
CA SER A 122 4.44 12.47 3.39
C SER A 122 3.13 11.93 3.97
N LEU A 123 2.66 10.77 3.52
CA LEU A 123 1.44 10.16 4.05
C LEU A 123 1.62 9.71 5.53
N PRO A 124 0.60 9.88 6.40
CA PRO A 124 0.58 9.28 7.71
C PRO A 124 0.45 7.74 7.61
N PHE A 125 0.86 7.03 8.65
CA PHE A 125 0.91 5.57 8.66
C PHE A 125 -0.48 4.95 8.47
N GLU A 126 -1.48 5.47 9.17
CA GLU A 126 -2.86 4.98 9.18
C GLU A 126 -3.47 5.05 7.78
N LEU A 127 -3.18 6.12 7.04
CA LEU A 127 -3.65 6.28 5.66
C LEU A 127 -2.94 5.29 4.71
N LYS A 128 -1.63 5.07 4.86
CA LYS A 128 -0.91 4.06 4.07
C LYS A 128 -1.47 2.66 4.29
N GLU A 129 -1.66 2.29 5.55
CA GLU A 129 -2.25 1.00 5.92
C GLU A 129 -3.66 0.87 5.33
N LYS A 130 -4.48 1.91 5.44
CA LYS A 130 -5.82 1.94 4.86
C LYS A 130 -5.79 1.72 3.35
N ILE A 131 -4.93 2.43 2.61
CA ILE A 131 -4.84 2.30 1.15
C ILE A 131 -4.36 0.90 0.76
N LEU A 132 -3.34 0.35 1.43
CA LEU A 132 -2.84 -1.02 1.19
C LEU A 132 -3.94 -2.08 1.41
N SER A 133 -4.72 -1.93 2.48
CA SER A 133 -5.87 -2.78 2.77
C SER A 133 -6.95 -2.65 1.68
N CYS A 134 -7.25 -1.42 1.26
CA CYS A 134 -8.22 -1.16 0.20
C CYS A 134 -7.80 -1.72 -1.16
N LEU A 135 -6.55 -1.55 -1.59
CA LEU A 135 -6.03 -2.15 -2.83
C LEU A 135 -6.14 -3.69 -2.80
N THR A 136 -5.83 -4.30 -1.66
CA THR A 136 -5.99 -5.76 -1.48
C THR A 136 -7.47 -6.17 -1.60
N MET A 137 -8.38 -5.39 -1.01
CA MET A 137 -9.83 -5.62 -1.13
C MET A 137 -10.33 -5.42 -2.57
N LEU A 138 -9.86 -4.40 -3.29
CA LEU A 138 -10.21 -4.15 -4.69
C LEU A 138 -9.77 -5.33 -5.56
N ARG A 139 -8.60 -5.92 -5.28
CA ARG A 139 -8.20 -7.17 -5.91
C ARG A 139 -9.20 -8.27 -5.57
N ASN A 140 -9.55 -8.49 -4.31
CA ASN A 140 -10.47 -9.57 -3.93
C ASN A 140 -11.87 -9.47 -4.58
N LYS A 141 -12.24 -8.29 -5.09
CA LYS A 141 -13.47 -8.03 -5.86
C LYS A 141 -13.25 -8.04 -7.38
N ASP A 142 -12.06 -8.42 -7.84
CA ASP A 142 -11.61 -8.40 -9.23
C ASP A 142 -11.72 -7.02 -9.92
N VAL A 143 -11.69 -5.93 -9.15
CA VAL A 143 -11.63 -4.55 -9.67
C VAL A 143 -10.25 -4.22 -10.21
N ILE A 144 -9.20 -4.75 -9.58
CA ILE A 144 -7.83 -4.71 -10.08
C ILE A 144 -7.28 -6.11 -10.29
N THR A 145 -6.35 -6.22 -11.24
CA THR A 145 -5.64 -7.46 -11.51
C THR A 145 -4.60 -7.75 -10.43
N ALA A 146 -4.23 -9.02 -10.27
CA ALA A 146 -3.13 -9.40 -9.37
C ALA A 146 -1.80 -8.76 -9.80
N GLU A 147 -1.59 -8.60 -11.11
CA GLU A 147 -0.37 -7.99 -11.67
C GLU A 147 -0.25 -6.51 -11.27
N GLU A 148 -1.33 -5.73 -11.38
CA GLU A 148 -1.37 -4.33 -10.94
C GLU A 148 -1.13 -4.17 -9.44
N LEU A 149 -1.67 -5.08 -8.62
CA LEU A 149 -1.43 -5.08 -7.18
C LEU A 149 0.05 -5.37 -6.87
N ILE A 150 0.67 -6.37 -7.53
CA ILE A 150 2.10 -6.67 -7.39
C ILE A 150 2.97 -5.45 -7.77
N GLN A 151 2.65 -4.78 -8.89
CA GLN A 151 3.34 -3.57 -9.31
C GLN A 151 3.21 -2.40 -8.32
N SER A 152 2.22 -2.44 -7.43
CA SER A 152 2.04 -1.45 -6.36
C SER A 152 2.79 -1.87 -5.10
N LEU A 153 2.70 -3.14 -4.72
CA LEU A 153 3.28 -3.67 -3.47
C LEU A 153 4.81 -3.80 -3.52
N PHE A 154 5.38 -4.30 -4.62
CA PHE A 154 6.82 -4.58 -4.69
C PHE A 154 7.70 -3.33 -4.62
N PRO A 155 7.44 -2.26 -5.39
CA PRO A 155 8.24 -1.04 -5.28
C PRO A 155 8.20 -0.45 -3.87
N LEU A 156 7.04 -0.50 -3.20
CA LEU A 156 6.91 -0.07 -1.80
C LEU A 156 7.71 -0.96 -0.86
N LEU A 157 7.67 -2.28 -1.04
CA LEU A 157 8.46 -3.22 -0.23
C LEU A 157 9.96 -2.85 -0.25
N VAL A 158 10.47 -2.54 -1.45
CA VAL A 158 11.87 -2.12 -1.70
C VAL A 158 12.15 -0.71 -1.16
N ALA A 159 11.25 0.24 -1.39
CA ALA A 159 11.37 1.61 -0.89
C ALA A 159 11.49 1.66 0.64
N TYR A 160 10.74 0.79 1.35
CA TYR A 160 10.79 0.70 2.80
C TYR A 160 11.93 -0.18 3.35
N SER A 161 12.75 -0.81 2.50
CA SER A 161 13.95 -1.56 2.92
C SER A 161 15.28 -0.89 2.59
N SER A 162 15.33 0.03 1.62
CA SER A 162 16.54 0.80 1.28
C SER A 162 16.99 1.75 2.40
N HIS A 163 16.07 2.19 3.25
CA HIS A 163 16.36 3.20 4.27
C HIS A 163 16.52 2.55 5.65
N GLY A 164 17.67 1.90 5.87
CA GLY A 164 18.14 1.64 7.23
C GLY A 164 18.31 2.99 7.95
N ASN A 165 17.45 3.27 8.92
CA ASN A 165 17.50 4.45 9.81
C ASN A 165 17.33 5.85 9.20
N SER A 166 17.20 6.03 7.88
CA SER A 166 17.01 7.36 7.26
C SER A 166 15.55 7.83 7.23
N LEU A 167 14.60 6.92 7.34
CA LEU A 167 13.19 7.28 7.50
C LEU A 167 13.03 7.65 8.98
N GLY A 168 12.70 8.92 9.25
CA GLY A 168 12.71 9.52 10.59
C GLY A 168 12.10 8.64 11.69
N VAL A 169 12.50 8.88 12.93
CA VAL A 169 11.89 8.23 14.12
C VAL A 169 10.37 8.31 13.94
N ASN A 170 9.67 7.16 13.92
CA ASN A 170 8.23 6.98 13.63
C ASN A 170 7.81 6.78 12.16
N SER A 171 8.69 6.32 11.28
CA SER A 171 8.30 6.06 9.88
C SER A 171 7.43 4.82 9.63
N HIS A 172 7.29 3.93 10.63
CA HIS A 172 6.58 2.64 10.55
C HIS A 172 7.02 1.72 9.39
N ALA A 173 8.26 1.88 8.90
CA ALA A 173 8.77 1.11 7.77
C ALA A 173 8.82 -0.40 8.03
N LYS A 174 9.02 -0.83 9.29
CA LYS A 174 9.04 -2.25 9.65
C LYS A 174 7.64 -2.87 9.58
N GLU A 175 6.65 -2.15 10.09
CA GLU A 175 5.24 -2.51 10.09
C GLU A 175 4.70 -2.58 8.66
N LEU A 176 4.99 -1.55 7.84
CA LEU A 176 4.60 -1.51 6.43
C LEU A 176 5.20 -2.65 5.63
N ARG A 177 6.50 -2.95 5.79
CA ARG A 177 7.12 -4.11 5.14
C ARG A 177 6.43 -5.42 5.53
N LYS A 178 6.08 -5.59 6.81
CA LYS A 178 5.36 -6.78 7.28
C LYS A 178 3.99 -6.89 6.62
N ILE A 179 3.23 -5.79 6.55
CA ILE A 179 1.90 -5.74 5.91
C ILE A 179 2.02 -6.06 4.42
N ILE A 180 2.91 -5.37 3.71
CA ILE A 180 3.12 -5.53 2.26
C ILE A 180 3.54 -6.97 1.94
N TYR A 181 4.52 -7.51 2.66
CA TYR A 181 5.01 -8.88 2.46
C TYR A 181 3.90 -9.91 2.72
N THR A 182 3.12 -9.73 3.81
CA THR A 182 2.00 -10.61 4.14
C THR A 182 0.93 -10.60 3.05
N ASN A 183 0.58 -9.40 2.55
CA ASN A 183 -0.40 -9.24 1.48
C ASN A 183 0.09 -9.88 0.18
N LEU A 184 1.37 -9.73 -0.17
CA LEU A 184 1.97 -10.34 -1.35
C LEU A 184 1.91 -11.87 -1.30
N ILE A 185 2.27 -12.47 -0.17
CA ILE A 185 2.19 -13.94 0.01
C ILE A 185 0.73 -14.41 -0.07
N SER A 186 -0.19 -13.68 0.55
CA SER A 186 -1.62 -14.00 0.51
C SER A 186 -2.17 -13.95 -0.92
N LEU A 187 -1.80 -12.91 -1.69
CA LEU A 187 -2.18 -12.74 -3.09
C LEU A 187 -1.65 -13.88 -3.97
N LEU A 188 -0.36 -14.20 -3.85
CA LEU A 188 0.24 -15.26 -4.66
C LEU A 188 -0.33 -16.62 -4.30
N LYS A 189 -0.64 -16.87 -3.02
CA LYS A 189 -1.36 -18.07 -2.61
C LYS A 189 -2.75 -18.13 -3.24
N SER A 190 -3.56 -17.07 -3.11
CA SER A 190 -4.93 -17.07 -3.62
C SER A 190 -5.00 -17.25 -5.14
N CYS A 191 -4.06 -16.64 -5.87
CA CYS A 191 -3.96 -16.77 -7.32
C CYS A 191 -3.46 -18.15 -7.80
N ASN A 192 -2.98 -19.01 -6.89
CA ASN A 192 -2.49 -20.36 -7.22
C ASN A 192 -3.32 -21.49 -6.57
N THR A 193 -4.37 -21.18 -5.80
CA THR A 193 -5.20 -22.18 -5.10
C THR A 193 -5.95 -23.11 -6.06
N ASN A 194 -6.57 -22.57 -7.11
CA ASN A 194 -7.42 -23.33 -8.04
C ASN A 194 -6.69 -23.73 -9.34
N GLY A 195 -5.35 -23.79 -9.28
CA GLY A 195 -4.49 -23.99 -10.43
C GLY A 195 -3.40 -22.91 -10.49
N LYS A 196 -2.22 -23.28 -10.98
CA LYS A 196 -1.06 -22.38 -11.00
C LYS A 196 -1.26 -21.26 -12.02
N ASN A 197 -1.24 -20.01 -11.56
CA ASN A 197 -1.26 -18.84 -12.45
C ASN A 197 0.14 -18.59 -13.02
N GLN A 198 0.47 -19.34 -14.07
CA GLN A 198 1.79 -19.33 -14.69
C GLN A 198 2.21 -17.95 -15.20
N LYS A 199 1.27 -17.13 -15.71
CA LYS A 199 1.57 -15.77 -16.18
C LYS A 199 2.03 -14.88 -15.02
N LEU A 200 1.26 -14.87 -13.92
CA LEU A 200 1.58 -14.10 -12.73
C LEU A 200 2.89 -14.57 -12.08
N ASN A 201 3.08 -15.89 -11.98
CA ASN A 201 4.29 -16.48 -11.41
C ASN A 201 5.52 -16.08 -12.23
N LYS A 202 5.49 -16.24 -13.56
CA LYS A 202 6.61 -15.83 -14.44
C LYS A 202 6.93 -14.34 -14.35
N SER A 203 5.89 -13.49 -14.28
CA SER A 203 6.06 -12.04 -14.11
C SER A 203 6.71 -11.70 -12.75
N THR A 204 6.23 -12.33 -11.67
CA THR A 204 6.77 -12.13 -10.32
C THR A 204 8.20 -12.66 -10.19
N GLN A 205 8.49 -13.83 -10.76
CA GLN A 205 9.85 -14.39 -10.83
C GLN A 205 10.80 -13.45 -11.60
N ALA A 206 10.34 -12.82 -12.68
CA ALA A 206 11.15 -11.81 -13.39
C ALA A 206 11.48 -10.60 -12.50
N VAL A 207 10.55 -10.14 -11.65
CA VAL A 207 10.84 -9.11 -10.64
C VAL A 207 11.91 -9.58 -9.66
N CYS A 208 11.85 -10.84 -9.21
CA CYS A 208 12.88 -11.42 -8.34
C CYS A 208 14.27 -11.44 -8.99
N PHE A 209 14.36 -11.83 -10.27
CA PHE A 209 15.62 -11.78 -11.03
C PHE A 209 16.16 -10.35 -11.13
N ASN A 210 15.32 -9.38 -11.49
CA ASN A 210 15.73 -7.98 -11.59
C ASN A 210 16.28 -7.43 -10.27
N LEU A 211 15.72 -7.86 -9.13
CA LEU A 211 16.22 -7.46 -7.80
C LEU A 211 17.58 -8.09 -7.45
N LEU A 212 17.86 -9.30 -7.95
CA LEU A 212 19.14 -9.99 -7.75
C LEU A 212 20.22 -9.56 -8.74
N ASP A 213 19.85 -8.84 -9.79
CA ASP A 213 20.78 -8.24 -10.74
C ASP A 213 21.38 -6.92 -10.21
N GLN A 214 20.67 -6.26 -9.28
CA GLN A 214 21.18 -5.06 -8.62
C GLN A 214 22.22 -5.45 -7.56
N PRO A 215 23.34 -4.71 -7.43
CA PRO A 215 24.39 -5.02 -6.46
C PRO A 215 24.01 -4.69 -5.00
N ASP A 216 22.82 -4.15 -4.78
CA ASP A 216 22.36 -3.70 -3.48
C ASP A 216 21.83 -4.84 -2.60
N SER A 217 21.44 -4.51 -1.37
CA SER A 217 20.90 -5.50 -0.44
C SER A 217 19.40 -5.82 -0.67
N GLN A 218 18.75 -5.24 -1.69
CA GLN A 218 17.31 -5.39 -1.93
C GLN A 218 16.93 -6.77 -2.47
N GLY A 219 17.88 -7.46 -3.12
CA GLY A 219 17.72 -8.85 -3.55
C GLY A 219 17.33 -9.83 -2.43
N ILE A 220 17.51 -9.46 -1.15
CA ILE A 220 17.04 -10.25 -0.01
C ILE A 220 15.53 -10.50 -0.02
N TRP A 221 14.73 -9.62 -0.63
CA TRP A 221 13.29 -9.83 -0.74
C TRP A 221 12.94 -10.88 -1.78
N ALA A 222 13.71 -10.94 -2.87
CA ALA A 222 13.59 -11.99 -3.87
C ALA A 222 13.83 -13.35 -3.22
N THR A 223 14.90 -13.50 -2.42
CA THR A 223 15.21 -14.78 -1.75
C THR A 223 14.17 -15.17 -0.71
N LYS A 224 13.70 -14.22 0.11
CA LYS A 224 12.65 -14.46 1.12
C LYS A 224 11.35 -14.91 0.50
N LEU A 225 10.88 -14.20 -0.53
CA LEU A 225 9.66 -14.53 -1.24
C LEU A 225 9.75 -15.93 -1.87
N THR A 226 10.86 -16.17 -2.59
CA THR A 226 11.11 -17.42 -3.29
C THR A 226 11.10 -18.62 -2.34
N ARG A 227 11.79 -18.51 -1.21
CA ARG A 227 11.80 -19.56 -0.17
C ARG A 227 10.40 -19.81 0.40
N GLU A 228 9.66 -18.75 0.72
CA GLU A 228 8.33 -18.89 1.33
C GLU A 228 7.31 -19.52 0.36
N LEU A 229 7.39 -19.21 -0.94
CA LEU A 229 6.53 -19.82 -1.96
C LEU A 229 6.94 -21.27 -2.28
N TRP A 230 8.23 -21.58 -2.21
CA TRP A 230 8.74 -22.94 -2.33
C TRP A 230 8.28 -23.85 -1.19
N ARG A 231 8.45 -23.41 0.05
CA ARG A 231 8.00 -24.13 1.26
C ARG A 231 6.49 -24.39 1.25
N ARG A 232 5.71 -23.55 0.58
CA ARG A 232 4.25 -23.71 0.43
C ARG A 232 3.85 -24.57 -0.78
N GLY A 233 4.80 -25.07 -1.56
CA GLY A 233 4.55 -25.81 -2.80
C GLY A 233 3.85 -24.98 -3.90
N ILE A 234 3.88 -23.65 -3.79
CA ILE A 234 3.29 -22.75 -4.80
C ILE A 234 4.23 -22.66 -6.01
N TRP A 235 5.52 -22.47 -5.72
CA TRP A 235 6.60 -22.47 -6.70
C TRP A 235 7.45 -23.73 -6.49
N ASP A 236 7.60 -24.54 -7.52
CA ASP A 236 8.28 -25.83 -7.49
C ASP A 236 9.01 -26.13 -8.80
N ASP A 237 9.21 -25.10 -9.63
CA ASP A 237 9.78 -25.19 -10.96
C ASP A 237 11.29 -24.90 -10.99
N SER A 238 11.94 -25.23 -12.11
CA SER A 238 13.37 -24.99 -12.30
C SER A 238 13.73 -23.51 -12.18
N ARG A 239 12.83 -22.62 -12.61
CA ARG A 239 13.04 -21.18 -12.57
C ARG A 239 13.16 -20.66 -11.14
N THR A 240 12.43 -21.24 -10.20
CA THR A 240 12.54 -20.94 -8.77
C THR A 240 13.91 -21.34 -8.21
N VAL A 241 14.45 -22.47 -8.67
CA VAL A 241 15.79 -22.91 -8.32
C VAL A 241 16.85 -21.96 -8.89
N GLU A 242 16.70 -21.54 -10.15
CA GLU A 242 17.61 -20.56 -10.80
C GLU A 242 17.69 -19.23 -10.04
N ILE A 243 16.57 -18.71 -9.53
CA ILE A 243 16.55 -17.50 -8.69
C ILE A 243 17.46 -17.71 -7.47
N MET A 244 17.36 -18.85 -6.80
CA MET A 244 18.16 -19.14 -5.61
C MET A 244 19.62 -19.44 -5.94
N THR A 245 19.91 -20.00 -7.12
CA THR A 245 21.29 -20.13 -7.63
C THR A 245 21.92 -18.76 -7.84
N GLN A 246 21.24 -17.81 -8.49
CA GLN A 246 21.75 -16.45 -8.66
C GLN A 246 21.96 -15.76 -7.31
N ALA A 247 21.04 -15.95 -6.35
CA ALA A 247 21.19 -15.43 -5.00
C ALA A 247 22.43 -15.97 -4.28
N ALA A 248 22.75 -17.26 -4.44
CA ALA A 248 23.94 -17.88 -3.85
C ALA A 248 25.26 -17.34 -4.43
N LEU A 249 25.22 -16.69 -5.59
CA LEU A 249 26.37 -16.08 -6.27
C LEU A 249 26.39 -14.55 -6.18
N HIS A 250 25.50 -13.96 -5.39
CA HIS A 250 25.36 -12.52 -5.24
C HIS A 250 26.58 -11.88 -4.52
N GLN A 251 26.77 -10.57 -4.65
CA GLN A 251 27.88 -9.87 -3.97
C GLN A 251 27.59 -9.61 -2.48
N ASP A 252 26.33 -9.36 -2.13
CA ASP A 252 25.89 -9.20 -0.75
C ASP A 252 25.85 -10.55 0.00
N VAL A 253 26.63 -10.64 1.08
CA VAL A 253 26.78 -11.86 1.91
C VAL A 253 25.45 -12.35 2.47
N LYS A 254 24.50 -11.48 2.83
CA LYS A 254 23.20 -11.91 3.39
C LYS A 254 22.36 -12.59 2.32
N ILE A 255 22.43 -12.10 1.08
CA ILE A 255 21.75 -12.70 -0.07
C ILE A 255 22.39 -14.06 -0.39
N VAL A 256 23.72 -14.13 -0.43
CA VAL A 256 24.48 -15.39 -0.61
C VAL A 256 24.08 -16.42 0.43
N MET A 257 24.12 -16.07 1.71
CA MET A 257 23.72 -16.96 2.80
C MET A 257 22.27 -17.41 2.64
N SER A 258 21.37 -16.53 2.19
CA SER A 258 19.99 -16.91 1.92
C SER A 258 19.86 -17.88 0.75
N GLY A 259 20.67 -17.74 -0.30
CA GLY A 259 20.73 -18.67 -1.43
C GLY A 259 21.28 -20.03 -1.03
N VAL A 260 22.44 -20.06 -0.37
CA VAL A 260 23.10 -21.30 0.09
C VAL A 260 22.20 -22.07 1.06
N MET A 261 21.61 -21.40 2.05
CA MET A 261 20.72 -22.07 3.02
C MET A 261 19.49 -22.69 2.35
N PHE A 262 18.97 -22.09 1.28
CA PHE A 262 17.86 -22.71 0.55
C PHE A 262 18.24 -24.09 -0.01
N PHE A 263 19.46 -24.26 -0.53
CA PHE A 263 19.92 -25.55 -1.04
C PHE A 263 20.28 -26.56 0.06
N LEU A 264 20.78 -26.08 1.20
CA LEU A 264 21.11 -26.93 2.34
C LEU A 264 19.86 -27.39 3.11
N ASP A 265 18.84 -26.54 3.18
CA ASP A 265 17.58 -26.82 3.89
C ASP A 265 16.48 -27.36 2.97
N ALA A 266 16.71 -27.48 1.66
CA ALA A 266 15.70 -27.93 0.68
C ALA A 266 15.06 -29.28 1.04
N ASP A 267 15.83 -30.20 1.64
CA ASP A 267 15.36 -31.53 2.06
C ASP A 267 14.57 -31.50 3.39
N ARG A 268 14.64 -30.41 4.16
CA ARG A 268 13.98 -30.27 5.47
C ARG A 268 12.68 -29.45 5.41
N GLU A 269 12.49 -28.67 4.36
CA GLU A 269 11.37 -27.73 4.22
C GLU A 269 10.17 -28.28 3.42
N ARG A 270 10.24 -29.51 2.91
CA ARG A 270 9.15 -30.21 2.20
C ARG A 270 8.49 -31.30 3.03
#